data_AF-S8FHZ9-F1
#
_entry.id   AF-S8FHZ9-F1
#
_cell.length_a   1.000
_cell.length_b   1.000
_cell.length_c   1.000
_cell.angle_alpha   90.00
_cell.angle_beta   90.00
_cell.angle_gamma   90.00
#
_symmetry.space_group_name_H-M   'P 1'
#
loop_
_entity.id
_entity.type
_entity.pdbx_description
1 polymer ?
#
loop_
_entity_poly.entity_id
_entity_poly.type
_entity_poly.pdbx_seq_one_letter_code
_entity_poly.pdbx_strand_id
1 'polypeptide(L)'
;MTWAGAGCTAAVLVARDHPSEWSAVVLRELLHVGVGAATRIQLTPSVLTGTILTIAGAGIRVACFRALDRFFTFEVTVKEGHQLCTRGPYSIVRHPSYTGWILQTTGIALCTCGAGSWAREAGWLDTPVGMMVAGAYTCLQVYTSLGMLFRCSKEDGLMRKQFGKQWDEWAGRVRFRLMPFVY
;
A
#
# COMPACT_ATOMS: atom_id res chain seq x y z
N MET A 1 3.81 9.34 -3.25
CA MET A 1 3.20 9.97 -2.06
C MET A 1 3.38 9.16 -0.77
N THR A 2 3.30 7.83 -0.78
CA THR A 2 3.37 6.99 0.44
C THR A 2 4.71 7.03 1.16
N TRP A 3 5.82 6.91 0.42
CA TRP A 3 7.17 7.06 0.94
C TRP A 3 7.51 8.51 1.33
N ALA A 4 6.77 9.49 0.79
CA ALA A 4 6.99 10.89 1.13
C ALA A 4 6.59 11.16 2.58
N GLY A 5 5.45 10.65 3.07
CA GLY A 5 5.05 10.83 4.47
C GLY A 5 6.01 10.19 5.48
N ALA A 6 6.48 8.97 5.20
CA ALA A 6 7.48 8.30 6.02
C ALA A 6 8.85 9.01 5.97
N GLY A 7 9.26 9.44 4.77
CA GLY A 7 10.48 10.23 4.56
C GLY A 7 10.44 11.58 5.28
N CYS A 8 9.32 12.30 5.22
CA CYS A 8 9.11 13.55 5.96
C CYS A 8 9.16 13.31 7.47
N THR A 9 8.56 12.21 7.96
CA THR A 9 8.63 11.85 9.39
C THR A 9 10.08 11.62 9.82
N ALA A 10 10.84 10.83 9.06
CA ALA A 10 12.25 10.58 9.34
C ALA A 10 13.09 11.86 9.27
N ALA A 11 12.87 12.70 8.24
CA ALA A 11 13.58 13.96 8.06
C ALA A 11 13.32 14.94 9.22
N VAL A 12 12.08 15.04 9.69
CA VAL A 12 11.72 15.88 10.85
C VAL A 12 12.36 15.33 12.14
N LEU A 13 12.36 14.02 12.36
CA LEU A 13 12.99 13.41 13.53
C LEU A 13 14.51 13.67 13.55
N VAL A 14 15.18 13.43 12.42
CA VAL A 14 16.64 13.67 12.29
C VAL A 14 16.97 15.16 12.46
N ALA A 15 16.20 16.06 11.83
CA ALA A 15 16.41 17.50 11.94
C ALA A 15 16.17 18.01 13.38
N ARG A 16 15.20 17.42 14.09
CA ARG A 16 14.95 17.75 15.50
C ARG A 16 16.09 17.28 16.40
N ASP A 17 16.57 16.05 16.21
CA ASP A 17 17.55 15.42 17.10
C ASP A 17 18.99 15.88 16.79
N HIS A 18 19.25 16.41 15.59
CA HIS A 18 20.52 17.01 15.18
C HIS A 18 20.35 18.47 14.72
N PRO A 19 20.37 19.45 15.65
CA PRO A 19 20.18 20.85 15.31
C PRO A 19 21.32 21.39 14.43
N SER A 20 20.97 21.95 13.27
CA SER A 20 21.89 22.60 12.33
C SER A 20 21.13 23.65 11.51
N GLU A 21 21.84 24.49 10.75
CA GLU A 21 21.19 25.44 9.82
C GLU A 21 20.30 24.72 8.80
N TRP A 22 20.75 23.57 8.30
CA TRP A 22 19.97 22.70 7.41
C TRP A 22 18.75 22.12 8.09
N SER A 23 18.87 21.75 9.37
CA SER A 23 17.74 21.24 10.16
C SER A 23 16.65 22.30 10.32
N ALA A 24 17.02 23.57 10.51
CA ALA A 24 16.04 24.67 10.59
C ALA A 24 15.30 24.87 9.26
N VAL A 25 15.99 24.76 8.12
CA VAL A 25 15.37 24.81 6.78
C VAL A 25 14.40 23.63 6.61
N VAL A 26 14.83 22.41 6.89
CA VAL A 26 14.00 21.20 6.78
C VAL A 26 12.74 21.32 7.64
N LEU A 27 12.86 21.77 8.89
CA LEU A 27 11.71 21.90 9.79
C LEU A 27 10.76 23.01 9.33
N ARG A 28 11.26 24.13 8.80
CA ARG A 28 10.43 25.23 8.28
C ARG A 28 9.66 24.84 7.03
N GLU A 29 10.27 24.10 6.13
CA GLU A 29 9.63 23.67 4.88
C GLU A 29 8.65 22.52 5.10
N LEU A 30 8.96 21.58 6.00
CA LEU A 30 8.12 20.41 6.25
C LEU A 30 6.98 20.65 7.25
N LEU A 31 7.05 21.69 8.11
CA LEU A 31 6.05 21.96 9.14
C LEU A 31 5.32 23.29 8.87
N HIS A 32 4.02 23.22 8.59
CA HIS A 32 3.21 24.41 8.30
C HIS A 32 2.87 25.22 9.56
N VAL A 33 2.64 24.56 10.70
CA VAL A 33 2.29 25.20 11.98
C VAL A 33 3.52 25.69 12.76
N GLY A 34 4.70 25.63 12.15
CA GLY A 34 5.97 26.04 12.76
C GLY A 34 6.74 24.92 13.47
N VAL A 35 8.01 25.21 13.75
CA VAL A 35 9.03 24.25 14.21
C VAL A 35 8.65 23.54 15.52
N GLY A 36 7.83 24.16 16.38
CA GLY A 36 7.33 23.55 17.62
C GLY A 36 6.53 22.25 17.39
N ALA A 37 5.90 22.09 16.22
CA ALA A 37 5.19 20.87 15.85
C ALA A 37 6.09 19.64 15.74
N ALA A 38 7.41 19.82 15.56
CA ALA A 38 8.39 18.73 15.50
C ALA A 38 8.41 17.87 16.78
N THR A 39 8.07 18.47 17.93
CA THR A 39 8.02 17.77 19.23
C THR A 39 6.85 16.79 19.32
N ARG A 40 5.76 17.06 18.58
CA ARG A 40 4.57 16.20 18.51
C ARG A 40 4.77 15.02 17.56
N ILE A 41 5.70 15.14 16.60
CA ILE A 41 6.01 14.06 15.66
C ILE A 41 6.90 13.02 16.33
N GLN A 42 6.38 11.80 16.46
CA GLN A 42 7.01 10.70 17.20
C GLN A 42 6.71 9.36 16.54
N LEU A 43 7.61 8.38 16.76
CA LEU A 43 7.39 7.00 16.36
C LEU A 43 6.40 6.34 17.33
N THR A 44 5.12 6.58 17.10
CA THR A 44 4.06 5.94 17.87
C THR A 44 3.83 4.50 17.39
N PRO A 45 3.22 3.63 18.22
CA PRO A 45 2.90 2.26 17.82
C PRO A 45 2.05 2.20 16.53
N SER A 46 1.19 3.18 16.28
CA SER A 46 0.38 3.27 15.06
C SER A 46 1.24 3.58 13.83
N VAL A 47 2.21 4.50 13.94
CA VAL A 47 3.17 4.81 12.86
C VAL A 47 4.06 3.60 12.56
N LEU A 48 4.55 2.91 13.59
CA LEU A 48 5.35 1.69 13.41
C LEU A 48 4.54 0.57 12.75
N THR A 49 3.34 0.32 13.27
CA THR A 49 2.43 -0.69 12.71
C THR A 49 2.08 -0.38 11.26
N GLY A 50 1.73 0.88 10.96
CA GLY A 50 1.44 1.33 9.61
C GLY A 50 2.64 1.16 8.67
N THR A 51 3.85 1.42 9.15
CA THR A 51 5.09 1.29 8.37
C THR A 51 5.36 -0.17 8.05
N ILE A 52 5.25 -1.05 9.05
CA ILE A 52 5.41 -2.50 8.89
C ILE A 52 4.39 -3.04 7.89
N LEU A 53 3.12 -2.68 8.02
CA LEU A 53 2.06 -3.10 7.09
C LEU A 53 2.30 -2.60 5.66
N THR A 54 2.76 -1.36 5.51
CA THR A 54 3.10 -0.77 4.21
C THR A 54 4.24 -1.53 3.54
N ILE A 55 5.31 -1.82 4.28
CA ILE A 55 6.47 -2.58 3.78
C ILE A 55 6.07 -4.02 3.45
N ALA A 56 5.32 -4.68 4.33
CA ALA A 56 4.85 -6.04 4.11
C ALA A 56 3.97 -6.14 2.85
N GLY A 57 3.00 -5.23 2.70
CA GLY A 57 2.13 -5.16 1.53
C GLY A 57 2.92 -4.93 0.22
N ALA A 58 3.89 -4.01 0.25
CA ALA A 58 4.80 -3.78 -0.88
C ALA A 58 5.65 -5.01 -1.20
N GLY A 59 6.19 -5.69 -0.17
CA GLY A 59 6.97 -6.92 -0.31
C GLY A 59 6.17 -8.06 -0.96
N ILE A 60 4.91 -8.23 -0.56
CA ILE A 60 4.00 -9.19 -1.20
C ILE A 60 3.84 -8.86 -2.68
N ARG A 61 3.59 -7.59 -3.03
CA ARG A 61 3.43 -7.18 -4.44
C ARG A 61 4.69 -7.42 -5.27
N VAL A 62 5.86 -7.10 -4.72
CA VAL A 62 7.15 -7.40 -5.37
C VAL A 62 7.32 -8.90 -5.57
N ALA A 63 6.95 -9.73 -4.59
CA ALA A 63 6.98 -11.18 -4.72
C ALA A 63 6.00 -11.69 -5.80
N CYS A 64 4.81 -11.09 -5.93
CA CYS A 64 3.85 -11.41 -6.99
C CYS A 64 4.43 -11.07 -8.38
N PHE A 65 5.00 -9.89 -8.54
CA PHE A 65 5.62 -9.48 -9.80
C PHE A 65 6.80 -10.37 -10.18
N ARG A 66 7.64 -10.75 -9.21
CA ARG A 66 8.73 -11.73 -9.41
C ARG A 66 8.23 -13.14 -9.72
N ALA A 67 7.10 -13.56 -9.15
CA ALA A 67 6.51 -14.86 -9.42
C ALA A 67 5.93 -14.95 -10.84
N LEU A 68 5.22 -13.90 -11.26
CA LEU A 68 4.68 -13.75 -12.62
C LEU A 68 5.79 -13.59 -13.67
N ASP A 69 6.87 -12.89 -13.32
CA ASP A 69 8.06 -12.71 -14.16
C ASP A 69 7.69 -12.34 -15.62
N ARG A 70 8.11 -13.12 -16.62
CA ARG A 70 7.80 -12.94 -18.05
C ARG A 70 6.30 -12.96 -18.42
N PHE A 71 5.42 -13.40 -17.51
CA PHE A 71 3.97 -13.45 -17.73
C PHE A 71 3.23 -12.25 -17.12
N PHE A 72 3.92 -11.28 -16.51
CA PHE A 72 3.29 -10.08 -15.96
C PHE A 72 2.80 -9.14 -17.09
N THR A 73 1.49 -8.93 -17.18
CA THR A 73 0.87 -7.89 -18.01
C THR A 73 0.01 -6.97 -17.13
N PHE A 74 0.16 -5.65 -17.29
CA PHE A 74 -0.68 -4.65 -16.61
C PHE A 74 -2.13 -4.66 -17.12
N GLU A 75 -2.33 -5.11 -18.35
CA GLU A 75 -3.64 -5.41 -18.89
C GLU A 75 -3.95 -6.91 -18.72
N VAL A 76 -5.23 -7.25 -18.53
CA VAL A 76 -5.71 -8.64 -18.55
C VAL A 76 -5.73 -9.13 -20.00
N THR A 77 -4.55 -9.18 -20.62
CA THR A 77 -4.37 -9.56 -22.01
C THR A 77 -3.58 -10.86 -22.01
N VAL A 78 -4.28 -11.94 -22.32
CA VAL A 78 -3.68 -13.26 -22.46
C VAL A 78 -2.76 -13.22 -23.68
N LYS A 79 -1.45 -13.24 -23.46
CA LYS A 79 -0.48 -13.46 -24.55
C LYS A 79 -0.51 -14.92 -24.97
N GLU A 80 -0.25 -15.20 -26.24
CA GLU A 80 -0.03 -16.57 -26.71
C GLU A 80 1.10 -17.24 -25.89
N GLY A 81 0.85 -18.45 -25.39
CA GLY A 81 1.79 -19.17 -24.52
C GLY A 81 1.77 -18.79 -23.04
N HIS A 82 0.82 -17.97 -22.57
CA HIS A 82 0.67 -17.66 -21.14
C HIS A 82 0.42 -18.93 -20.33
N GLN A 83 1.22 -19.16 -19.28
CA GLN A 83 1.06 -20.30 -18.37
C GLN A 83 0.45 -19.83 -17.05
N LEU A 84 -0.41 -20.66 -16.45
CA LEU A 84 -0.97 -20.38 -15.13
C LEU A 84 0.16 -20.32 -14.08
N CYS A 85 0.34 -19.16 -13.46
CA CYS A 85 1.30 -18.98 -12.38
C CYS A 85 0.76 -19.57 -11.08
N THR A 86 1.40 -20.63 -10.58
CA THR A 86 0.98 -21.35 -9.38
C THR A 86 2.03 -21.34 -8.26
N ARG A 87 3.13 -20.59 -8.47
CA ARG A 87 4.31 -20.53 -7.58
C ARG A 87 4.36 -19.25 -6.77
N GLY A 88 5.16 -19.26 -5.71
CA GLY A 88 5.35 -18.08 -4.84
C GLY A 88 4.04 -17.72 -4.13
N PRO A 89 3.68 -16.43 -4.01
CA PRO A 89 2.44 -16.03 -3.33
C PRO A 89 1.17 -16.66 -3.91
N TYR A 90 1.17 -17.02 -5.20
CA TYR A 90 0.04 -17.67 -5.89
C TYR A 90 -0.17 -19.14 -5.47
N SER A 91 0.76 -19.76 -4.73
CA SER A 91 0.53 -21.08 -4.16
C SER A 91 -0.30 -21.04 -2.87
N ILE A 92 -0.54 -19.85 -2.31
CA ILE A 92 -1.20 -19.65 -1.01
C ILE A 92 -2.62 -19.08 -1.20
N VAL A 93 -2.76 -18.04 -2.02
CA VAL A 93 -4.02 -17.37 -2.34
C VAL A 93 -4.09 -17.05 -3.83
N ARG A 94 -5.29 -16.90 -4.40
CA ARG A 94 -5.45 -16.65 -5.85
C ARG A 94 -5.03 -15.23 -6.26
N HIS A 95 -5.28 -14.24 -5.41
CA HIS A 95 -5.05 -12.81 -5.68
C HIS A 95 -4.10 -12.16 -4.66
N PRO A 96 -2.86 -12.67 -4.51
CA PRO A 96 -1.93 -12.21 -3.48
C PRO A 96 -1.53 -10.73 -3.65
N SER A 97 -1.50 -10.23 -4.90
CA SER A 97 -1.21 -8.82 -5.17
C SER A 97 -2.28 -7.88 -4.61
N TYR A 98 -3.55 -8.29 -4.57
CA TYR A 98 -4.64 -7.50 -3.98
C TYR A 98 -4.58 -7.49 -2.48
N THR A 99 -4.18 -8.61 -1.86
CA THR A 99 -3.88 -8.66 -0.43
C THR A 99 -2.72 -7.73 -0.08
N GLY A 100 -1.66 -7.74 -0.87
CA GLY A 100 -0.55 -6.79 -0.73
C GLY A 100 -1.01 -5.34 -0.87
N TRP A 101 -1.91 -5.04 -1.81
CA TRP A 101 -2.51 -3.71 -1.96
C TRP A 101 -3.32 -3.28 -0.73
N ILE A 102 -4.21 -4.15 -0.22
CA ILE A 102 -5.04 -3.85 0.95
C ILE A 102 -4.17 -3.63 2.19
N LEU A 103 -3.18 -4.49 2.45
CA LEU A 103 -2.22 -4.30 3.55
C LEU A 103 -1.48 -2.96 3.41
N GLN A 104 -1.06 -2.65 2.19
CA GLN A 104 -0.33 -1.41 1.90
C GLN A 104 -1.21 -0.18 2.17
N THR A 105 -2.45 -0.14 1.67
CA THR A 105 -3.36 1.00 1.86
C THR A 105 -3.79 1.16 3.32
N THR A 106 -4.05 0.07 4.03
CA THR A 106 -4.30 0.11 5.48
C THR A 106 -3.08 0.62 6.25
N GLY A 107 -1.88 0.16 5.91
CA GLY A 107 -0.65 0.62 6.54
C GLY A 107 -0.42 2.12 6.34
N ILE A 108 -0.66 2.63 5.13
CA ILE A 108 -0.57 4.05 4.81
C ILE A 108 -1.56 4.86 5.66
N ALA A 109 -2.82 4.43 5.73
CA ALA A 109 -3.84 5.11 6.52
C ALA A 109 -3.45 5.20 8.01
N LEU A 110 -2.90 4.12 8.58
CA LEU A 110 -2.41 4.12 9.97
C LEU A 110 -1.21 5.06 10.15
N CYS A 111 -0.27 5.06 9.21
CA CYS A 111 0.89 5.96 9.22
C CYS A 111 0.50 7.43 9.14
N THR A 112 -0.55 7.79 8.39
CA THR A 112 -0.91 9.19 8.13
C THR A 112 -1.96 9.73 9.08
N CYS A 113 -2.82 8.88 9.65
CA CYS A 113 -3.87 9.31 10.57
C CYS A 113 -3.49 9.15 12.05
N GLY A 114 -2.44 8.37 12.34
CA GLY A 114 -1.94 8.16 13.70
C GLY A 114 -1.50 9.46 14.38
N ALA A 115 -1.79 9.59 15.67
CA ALA A 115 -1.20 10.64 16.50
C ALA A 115 0.33 10.55 16.43
N GLY A 116 0.99 11.70 16.31
CA GLY A 116 2.44 11.80 16.13
C GLY A 116 2.95 11.53 14.71
N SER A 117 2.06 11.31 13.74
CA SER A 117 2.45 11.27 12.33
C SER A 117 2.70 12.66 11.77
N TRP A 118 3.64 12.78 10.84
CA TRP A 118 3.90 14.06 10.14
C TRP A 118 2.64 14.59 9.45
N ALA A 119 1.88 13.74 8.76
CA ALA A 119 0.70 14.17 8.01
C ALA A 119 -0.35 14.83 8.92
N ARG A 120 -0.48 14.37 10.17
CA ARG A 120 -1.41 14.94 11.15
C ARG A 120 -0.85 16.17 11.87
N GLU A 121 0.41 16.11 12.30
CA GLU A 121 1.00 17.13 13.19
C GLU A 121 1.62 18.31 12.44
N ALA A 122 1.92 18.16 11.14
CA ALA A 122 2.50 19.22 10.32
C ALA A 122 1.53 20.35 9.98
N GLY A 123 0.22 20.16 10.23
CA GLY A 123 -0.88 21.11 10.04
C GLY A 123 -1.29 21.41 8.60
N TRP A 124 -0.77 20.64 7.64
CA TRP A 124 -1.29 20.67 6.28
C TRP A 124 -2.78 20.27 6.24
N LEU A 125 -3.21 19.34 7.10
CA LEU A 125 -4.62 18.93 7.21
C LEU A 125 -5.55 19.98 7.82
N ASP A 126 -5.00 21.00 8.50
CA ASP A 126 -5.78 22.12 9.04
C ASP A 126 -6.16 23.14 7.95
N THR A 127 -5.54 23.04 6.76
CA THR A 127 -5.85 23.88 5.60
C THR A 127 -6.95 23.23 4.75
N PRO A 128 -7.86 24.02 4.15
CA PRO A 128 -8.87 23.49 3.22
C PRO A 128 -8.24 22.73 2.04
N VAL A 129 -7.11 23.22 1.52
CA VAL A 129 -6.39 22.59 0.41
C VAL A 129 -5.81 21.24 0.82
N GLY A 130 -5.12 21.15 1.95
CA GLY A 130 -4.56 19.89 2.42
C GLY A 130 -5.64 18.87 2.76
N MET A 131 -6.76 19.30 3.32
CA MET A 131 -7.93 18.43 3.55
C MET A 131 -8.53 17.92 2.24
N MET A 132 -8.69 18.76 1.22
CA MET A 132 -9.18 18.35 -0.10
C MET A 132 -8.23 17.34 -0.76
N VAL A 133 -6.91 17.59 -0.72
CA VAL A 133 -5.90 16.68 -1.30
C VAL A 133 -5.89 15.34 -0.57
N ALA A 134 -5.89 15.34 0.77
CA ALA A 134 -5.92 14.13 1.57
C ALA A 134 -7.22 13.34 1.39
N GLY A 135 -8.35 14.04 1.33
CA GLY A 135 -9.66 13.47 1.04
C GLY A 135 -9.71 12.82 -0.34
N ALA A 136 -9.31 13.53 -1.39
CA ALA A 136 -9.26 13.01 -2.75
C ALA A 136 -8.36 11.78 -2.87
N TYR A 137 -7.17 11.82 -2.26
CA TYR A 137 -6.25 10.69 -2.22
C TYR A 137 -6.86 9.48 -1.49
N THR A 138 -7.49 9.68 -0.35
CA THR A 138 -8.15 8.61 0.42
C THR A 138 -9.32 8.02 -0.36
N CYS A 139 -10.15 8.85 -0.99
CA CYS A 139 -11.25 8.41 -1.84
C CYS A 139 -10.74 7.57 -3.02
N LEU A 140 -9.67 7.98 -3.68
CA LEU A 140 -9.07 7.24 -4.78
C LEU A 140 -8.55 5.87 -4.32
N GLN A 141 -7.93 5.81 -3.13
CA GLN A 141 -7.43 4.55 -2.55
C GLN A 141 -8.58 3.59 -2.21
N VAL A 142 -9.67 4.10 -1.62
CA VAL A 142 -10.87 3.31 -1.33
C VAL A 142 -11.52 2.82 -2.61
N TYR A 143 -11.73 3.70 -3.59
CA TYR A 143 -12.28 3.35 -4.90
C TYR A 143 -11.46 2.25 -5.59
N THR A 144 -10.14 2.40 -5.61
CA THR A 144 -9.24 1.41 -6.22
C THR A 144 -9.30 0.07 -5.47
N SER A 145 -9.31 0.10 -4.14
CA SER A 145 -9.38 -1.11 -3.31
C SER A 145 -10.68 -1.87 -3.51
N LEU A 146 -11.82 -1.17 -3.51
CA LEU A 146 -13.13 -1.75 -3.81
C LEU A 146 -13.18 -2.29 -5.24
N GLY A 147 -12.65 -1.52 -6.21
CA GLY A 147 -12.53 -1.95 -7.59
C GLY A 147 -11.78 -3.28 -7.73
N MET A 148 -10.66 -3.46 -7.04
CA MET A 148 -9.91 -4.72 -7.03
C MET A 148 -10.72 -5.87 -6.44
N LEU A 149 -11.41 -5.65 -5.31
CA LEU A 149 -12.27 -6.67 -4.68
C LEU A 149 -13.36 -7.16 -5.63
N PHE A 150 -14.05 -6.25 -6.32
CA PHE A 150 -15.09 -6.60 -7.28
C PHE A 150 -14.53 -7.24 -8.57
N ARG A 151 -13.27 -6.96 -8.92
CA ARG A 151 -12.62 -7.53 -10.10
C ARG A 151 -12.17 -8.97 -9.92
N CYS A 152 -11.86 -9.41 -8.69
CA CYS A 152 -11.41 -10.77 -8.41
C CYS A 152 -12.28 -11.84 -9.10
N SER A 153 -13.61 -11.72 -8.97
CA SER A 153 -14.55 -12.69 -9.55
C SER A 153 -14.54 -12.69 -11.08
N LYS A 154 -14.35 -11.52 -11.70
CA LYS A 154 -14.27 -11.40 -13.16
C LYS A 154 -12.97 -11.99 -13.67
N GLU A 155 -11.86 -11.74 -12.98
CA GLU A 155 -10.54 -12.28 -13.31
C GLU A 155 -10.50 -13.80 -13.15
N ASP A 156 -11.07 -14.34 -12.06
CA ASP A 156 -11.23 -15.78 -11.88
C ASP A 156 -12.03 -16.41 -13.03
N GLY A 157 -13.11 -15.75 -13.45
CA GLY A 157 -13.91 -16.20 -14.60
C GLY A 157 -13.13 -16.20 -15.92
N LEU A 158 -12.28 -15.19 -16.15
CA LEU A 158 -11.42 -15.11 -17.33
C LEU A 158 -10.33 -16.19 -17.30
N MET A 159 -9.67 -16.39 -16.16
CA MET A 159 -8.65 -17.42 -16.00
C MET A 159 -9.25 -18.83 -16.16
N ARG A 160 -10.45 -19.07 -15.62
CA ARG A 160 -11.18 -20.33 -15.82
C ARG A 160 -11.50 -20.59 -17.29
N LYS A 161 -11.97 -19.56 -18.01
CA LYS A 161 -12.24 -19.67 -19.46
C LYS A 161 -10.97 -19.99 -20.26
N GLN A 162 -9.84 -19.43 -19.86
CA GLN A 162 -8.56 -19.61 -20.57
C GLN A 162 -7.89 -20.96 -20.28
N PHE A 163 -7.79 -21.34 -19.00
CA PHE A 163 -7.02 -22.50 -18.54
C PHE A 163 -7.87 -23.74 -18.26
N GLY A 164 -9.20 -23.61 -18.25
CA GLY A 164 -10.14 -24.72 -18.11
C GLY A 164 -9.84 -25.61 -16.91
N LYS A 165 -9.58 -26.91 -17.17
CA LYS A 165 -9.30 -27.90 -16.12
C LYS A 165 -8.09 -27.56 -15.26
N GLN A 166 -7.04 -26.98 -15.84
CA GLN A 166 -5.84 -26.62 -15.09
C GLN A 166 -6.15 -25.56 -14.03
N TRP A 167 -7.04 -24.61 -14.34
CA TRP A 167 -7.53 -23.64 -13.37
C TRP A 167 -8.36 -24.31 -12.28
N ASP A 168 -9.32 -25.17 -12.65
CA ASP A 168 -10.22 -25.82 -11.67
C ASP A 168 -9.42 -26.70 -10.69
N GLU A 169 -8.41 -27.43 -11.15
CA GLU A 169 -7.51 -28.22 -10.30
C GLU A 169 -6.64 -27.37 -9.37
N TRP A 170 -6.12 -26.24 -9.85
CA TRP A 170 -5.33 -25.34 -9.04
C TRP A 170 -6.19 -24.56 -8.04
N ALA A 171 -7.33 -24.02 -8.46
CA ALA A 171 -8.27 -23.29 -7.61
C ALA A 171 -8.91 -24.20 -6.54
N GLY A 172 -9.05 -25.50 -6.82
CA GLY A 172 -9.44 -26.49 -5.81
C GLY A 172 -8.41 -26.68 -4.68
N ARG A 173 -7.11 -26.53 -5.00
CA ARG A 173 -6.01 -26.55 -4.02
C ARG A 173 -5.86 -25.21 -3.30
N VAL A 174 -5.93 -24.10 -4.05
CA VAL A 174 -5.78 -22.73 -3.54
C VAL A 174 -7.17 -22.10 -3.33
N ARG A 175 -7.80 -22.49 -2.22
CA ARG A 175 -9.21 -22.16 -1.96
C ARG A 175 -9.46 -20.67 -1.71
N PHE A 176 -8.51 -19.96 -1.12
CA PHE A 176 -8.67 -18.56 -0.71
C PHE A 176 -8.47 -17.59 -1.87
N ARG A 177 -9.37 -16.61 -2.04
CA ARG A 177 -9.23 -15.55 -3.06
C ARG A 177 -8.18 -14.54 -2.66
N LEU A 178 -8.33 -13.93 -1.49
CA LEU A 178 -7.56 -12.75 -1.10
C LEU A 178 -6.70 -13.06 0.13
N MET A 179 -7.35 -13.28 1.26
CA MET A 179 -6.69 -13.66 2.51
C MET A 179 -7.23 -15.02 2.94
N PRO A 180 -6.50 -15.76 3.80
CA PRO A 180 -7.06 -16.92 4.48
C PRO A 180 -8.46 -16.58 5.00
N PHE A 181 -9.43 -17.46 4.75
CA PHE A 181 -10.84 -17.32 5.14
C PHE A 181 -11.74 -16.41 4.27
N VAL A 182 -11.23 -15.80 3.18
CA VAL A 182 -12.05 -15.08 2.17
C VAL A 182 -12.08 -15.86 0.85
N TYR A 183 -13.28 -16.32 0.46
CA TYR A 183 -13.50 -17.34 -0.60
C TYR A 183 -13.90 -16.79 -1.98
#